data_AF-A0A1G4HK97-F1
#
_entry.id   AF-A0A1G4HK97-F1
#
_cell.length_a   1.000
_cell.length_b   1.000
_cell.length_c   1.000
_cell.angle_alpha   90.00
_cell.angle_beta   90.00
_cell.angle_gamma   90.00
#
_symmetry.space_group_name_H-M   'P 1'
#
loop_
_entity.id
_entity.type
_entity.pdbx_description
1 polymer ?
#
loop_
_entity_poly.entity_id
_entity_poly.type
_entity_poly.pdbx_seq_one_letter_code
_entity_poly.pdbx_strand_id
1 'polypeptide(L)'
;MEAKPTAPKQNVAVLKHILDAKLSKDSQYNDRKIKHNKNSLILSKQFYGIIGGITVGILGVQGTYGFLLFSIFTVIGTLMTFSHIRTDFKSFFMKPSDVLCRDFFSGLISFILFWTLSYDLIYIF
;
A
#
# COMPACT_ATOMS: atom_id res chain seq x y z
N MET A 1 -26.28 11.13 -58.32
CA MET A 1 -26.82 12.18 -57.41
C MET A 1 -26.39 11.81 -56.00
N GLU A 2 -25.27 12.37 -55.56
CA GLU A 2 -24.64 12.05 -54.28
C GLU A 2 -25.44 12.66 -53.12
N ALA A 3 -26.12 11.81 -52.35
CA ALA A 3 -26.83 12.22 -51.14
C ALA A 3 -25.84 12.38 -49.99
N LYS A 4 -25.42 13.64 -49.76
CA LYS A 4 -24.67 14.11 -48.59
C LYS A 4 -25.34 13.62 -47.29
N PRO A 5 -24.70 12.77 -46.47
CA PRO A 5 -25.32 12.28 -45.26
C PRO A 5 -25.40 13.39 -44.21
N THR A 6 -26.61 13.51 -43.67
CA THR A 6 -27.15 14.54 -42.80
C THR A 6 -26.36 14.68 -41.48
N ALA A 7 -26.22 15.93 -41.01
CA ALA A 7 -25.37 16.40 -39.91
C ALA A 7 -25.54 15.83 -38.46
N PRO A 8 -26.64 15.17 -38.03
CA PRO A 8 -26.76 14.75 -36.62
C PRO A 8 -25.89 13.54 -36.25
N LYS A 9 -25.57 12.63 -37.18
CA LYS A 9 -24.81 11.40 -36.85
C LYS A 9 -23.32 11.67 -36.52
N GLN A 10 -22.74 12.70 -37.13
CA GLN A 10 -21.33 13.07 -36.92
C GLN A 10 -21.11 13.68 -35.53
N ASN A 11 -22.03 14.52 -35.06
CA ASN A 11 -21.97 15.11 -33.71
C ASN A 11 -22.13 14.06 -32.60
N VAL A 12 -22.96 13.04 -32.82
CA VAL A 12 -23.15 11.94 -31.85
C VAL A 12 -21.89 11.06 -31.76
N ALA A 13 -21.23 10.79 -32.89
CA ALA A 13 -19.97 10.04 -32.91
C ALA A 13 -18.83 10.80 -32.20
N VAL A 14 -18.74 12.12 -32.43
CA VAL A 14 -17.77 13.00 -31.77
C VAL A 14 -18.03 13.06 -30.26
N LEU A 15 -19.29 13.17 -29.82
CA LEU A 15 -19.65 13.17 -28.40
C LEU A 15 -19.30 11.85 -27.69
N LYS A 16 -19.54 10.71 -28.34
CA LYS A 16 -19.14 9.39 -27.81
C LYS A 16 -17.63 9.33 -27.58
N HIS A 17 -16.82 9.73 -28.56
CA HIS A 17 -15.36 9.71 -28.43
C HIS A 17 -14.84 10.65 -27.31
N ILE A 18 -15.46 11.82 -27.12
CA ILE A 18 -15.10 12.74 -26.03
C ILE A 18 -15.48 12.16 -24.66
N LEU A 19 -16.63 11.48 -24.57
CA LEU A 19 -17.08 10.80 -23.35
C LEU A 19 -16.14 9.64 -22.99
N ASP A 20 -15.77 8.81 -23.96
CA ASP A 20 -14.83 7.70 -23.76
C ASP A 20 -13.44 8.21 -23.36
N ALA A 21 -12.98 9.31 -23.96
CA ALA A 21 -11.72 9.96 -23.58
C ALA A 21 -11.76 10.55 -22.16
N LYS A 22 -12.88 11.15 -21.74
CA LYS A 22 -13.04 11.63 -20.35
C LYS A 22 -13.16 10.48 -19.35
N LEU A 23 -13.88 9.41 -19.68
CA LEU A 23 -14.06 8.24 -18.82
C LEU A 23 -12.74 7.49 -18.63
N SER A 24 -11.96 7.33 -19.70
CA SER A 24 -10.59 6.80 -19.62
C SER A 24 -9.67 7.68 -18.78
N LYS A 25 -9.73 9.01 -18.96
CA LYS A 25 -8.89 9.97 -18.20
C LYS A 25 -9.28 10.03 -16.72
N ASP A 26 -10.56 9.93 -16.40
CA ASP A 26 -11.07 9.89 -15.02
C ASP A 26 -10.67 8.60 -14.32
N SER A 27 -10.81 7.45 -15.00
CA SER A 27 -10.34 6.15 -14.46
C SER A 27 -8.84 6.18 -14.18
N GLN A 28 -8.01 6.64 -15.13
CA GLN A 28 -6.56 6.77 -14.93
C GLN A 28 -6.18 7.80 -13.86
N TYR A 29 -6.92 8.90 -13.76
CA TYR A 29 -6.69 9.91 -12.71
C TYR A 29 -7.01 9.33 -11.33
N ASN A 30 -8.10 8.57 -11.22
CA ASN A 30 -8.44 7.83 -10.02
C ASN A 30 -7.33 6.82 -9.69
N ASP A 31 -6.94 5.94 -10.61
CA ASP A 31 -5.88 4.94 -10.41
C ASP A 31 -4.56 5.53 -9.89
N ARG A 32 -4.16 6.72 -10.37
CA ARG A 32 -2.94 7.40 -9.89
C ARG A 32 -3.07 7.90 -8.45
N LYS A 33 -4.21 8.50 -8.09
CA LYS A 33 -4.47 8.93 -6.70
C LYS A 33 -4.57 7.73 -5.78
N ILE A 34 -5.21 6.67 -6.27
CA ILE A 34 -5.33 5.40 -5.59
C ILE A 34 -3.93 4.87 -5.26
N LYS A 35 -3.08 4.75 -6.27
CA LYS A 35 -1.70 4.24 -6.13
C LYS A 35 -0.82 5.11 -5.23
N HIS A 36 -0.95 6.43 -5.32
CA HIS A 36 -0.20 7.35 -4.46
C HIS A 36 -0.57 7.17 -2.98
N ASN A 37 -1.87 7.10 -2.66
CA ASN A 37 -2.32 6.88 -1.29
C ASN A 37 -1.88 5.51 -0.75
N LYS A 38 -1.91 4.45 -1.58
CA LYS A 38 -1.35 3.13 -1.20
C LYS A 38 0.12 3.24 -0.81
N ASN A 39 0.92 3.92 -1.63
CA ASN A 39 2.35 4.03 -1.40
C ASN A 39 2.67 4.76 -0.08
N SER A 40 1.92 5.83 0.22
CA SER A 40 2.08 6.56 1.48
C SER A 40 1.78 5.69 2.71
N LEU A 41 0.70 4.89 2.65
CA LEU A 41 0.36 3.97 3.75
C LEU A 41 1.40 2.87 3.94
N ILE A 42 1.95 2.32 2.85
CA ILE A 42 3.02 1.31 2.88
C ILE A 42 4.29 1.91 3.51
N LEU A 43 4.67 3.12 3.11
CA LEU A 43 5.81 3.86 3.68
C LEU A 43 5.67 4.01 5.20
N SER A 44 4.52 4.48 5.68
CA SER A 44 4.26 4.61 7.13
C SER A 44 4.43 3.28 7.86
N LYS A 45 3.90 2.17 7.30
CA LYS A 45 4.02 0.83 7.88
C LYS A 45 5.48 0.36 7.96
N GLN A 46 6.30 0.68 6.97
CA GLN A 46 7.73 0.35 6.97
C GLN A 46 8.47 1.07 8.12
N PHE A 47 8.15 2.34 8.39
CA PHE A 47 8.74 3.09 9.50
C PHE A 47 8.41 2.47 10.86
N TYR A 48 7.17 2.00 11.08
CA TYR A 48 6.82 1.29 12.31
C TYR A 48 7.65 0.02 12.53
N GLY A 49 7.94 -0.72 11.45
CA GLY A 49 8.81 -1.90 11.51
C GLY A 49 10.25 -1.56 11.90
N ILE A 50 10.80 -0.47 11.36
CA ILE A 50 12.16 0.00 11.68
C ILE A 50 12.26 0.44 13.15
N ILE A 51 11.33 1.29 13.60
CA ILE A 51 11.32 1.82 14.98
C ILE A 51 11.11 0.68 15.99
N GLY A 52 10.22 -0.26 15.68
CA GLY A 52 10.01 -1.47 16.48
C GLY A 52 11.28 -2.32 16.56
N GLY A 53 11.96 -2.54 15.44
CA GLY A 53 13.21 -3.32 15.39
C GLY A 53 14.32 -2.70 16.25
N ILE A 54 14.51 -1.38 16.16
CA ILE A 54 15.47 -0.64 16.99
C ILE A 54 15.12 -0.77 18.48
N THR A 55 13.85 -0.61 18.84
CA THR A 55 13.40 -0.67 20.24
C THR A 55 13.64 -2.05 20.85
N VAL A 56 13.31 -3.12 20.12
CA VAL A 56 13.53 -4.51 20.57
C VAL A 56 15.03 -4.84 20.63
N GLY A 57 15.82 -4.32 19.68
CA GLY A 57 17.28 -4.45 19.67
C GLY A 57 17.94 -3.80 20.88
N ILE A 58 17.53 -2.57 21.24
CA ILE A 58 18.01 -1.86 22.44
C ILE A 58 17.63 -2.60 23.72
N LEU A 59 16.44 -3.20 23.76
CA LEU A 59 15.97 -3.94 24.93
C LEU A 59 16.73 -5.27 25.14
N GLY A 60 17.58 -5.69 24.20
CA GLY A 60 18.42 -6.88 24.33
C GLY A 60 17.67 -8.21 24.29
N VAL A 61 16.43 -8.19 23.80
CA VAL A 61 15.58 -9.39 23.80
C VAL A 61 16.10 -10.37 22.75
N GLN A 62 16.69 -11.48 23.21
CA GLN A 62 17.22 -12.53 22.35
C GLN A 62 16.23 -13.68 22.12
N GLY A 63 16.45 -14.41 21.03
CA GLY A 63 15.75 -15.66 20.74
C GLY A 63 14.28 -15.48 20.33
N THR A 64 13.41 -16.36 20.82
CA THR A 64 12.00 -16.46 20.43
C THR A 64 11.16 -15.24 20.83
N TYR A 65 11.58 -14.51 21.86
CA TYR A 65 10.88 -13.32 22.34
C TYR A 65 10.95 -12.15 21.35
N GLY A 66 12.06 -11.99 20.62
CA GLY A 66 12.18 -10.97 19.56
C GLY A 66 11.22 -11.23 18.40
N PHE A 67 11.05 -12.51 18.04
CA PHE A 67 10.08 -12.93 17.02
C PHE A 67 8.62 -12.76 17.49
N LEU A 68 8.35 -12.99 18.78
CA LEU A 68 7.02 -12.80 19.35
C LEU A 68 6.61 -11.33 19.37
N LEU A 69 7.54 -10.43 19.71
CA LEU A 69 7.33 -8.99 19.65
C LEU A 69 7.10 -8.51 18.21
N PHE A 70 7.87 -9.03 17.25
CA PHE A 70 7.61 -8.76 15.83
C PHE A 70 6.20 -9.15 15.40
N SER A 71 5.74 -10.34 15.80
CA SER A 71 4.39 -10.83 15.51
C SER A 71 3.32 -9.88 16.08
N ILE A 72 3.51 -9.40 17.31
CA ILE A 72 2.64 -8.40 17.94
C ILE A 72 2.64 -7.07 17.19
N PHE A 73 3.81 -6.51 16.87
CA PHE A 73 3.92 -5.25 16.13
C PHE A 73 3.29 -5.35 14.74
N THR A 74 3.44 -6.50 14.10
CA THR A 74 2.81 -6.81 12.83
C THR A 74 1.30 -6.84 12.95
N VAL A 75 0.77 -7.55 13.95
CA VAL A 75 -0.67 -7.68 14.15
C VAL A 75 -1.27 -6.32 14.48
N ILE A 76 -0.63 -5.54 15.35
CA ILE A 76 -1.01 -4.15 15.65
C ILE A 76 -0.98 -3.31 14.37
N GLY A 77 0.11 -3.36 13.60
CA GLY A 77 0.25 -2.56 12.39
C GLY A 77 -0.80 -2.93 11.36
N THR A 78 -1.05 -4.22 11.14
CA THR A 78 -2.08 -4.72 10.24
C THR A 78 -3.49 -4.35 10.72
N LEU A 79 -3.77 -4.45 12.02
CA LEU A 79 -5.06 -4.07 12.59
C LEU A 79 -5.30 -2.57 12.50
N MET A 80 -4.28 -1.75 12.74
CA MET A 80 -4.32 -0.30 12.63
C MET A 80 -4.57 0.12 11.18
N THR A 81 -3.85 -0.48 10.23
CA THR A 81 -4.07 -0.25 8.79
C THR A 81 -5.46 -0.74 8.34
N PHE A 82 -5.91 -1.91 8.81
CA PHE A 82 -7.24 -2.43 8.50
C PHE A 82 -8.35 -1.53 9.07
N SER A 83 -8.19 -1.04 10.29
CA SER A 83 -9.14 -0.12 10.93
C SER A 83 -9.18 1.25 10.24
N HIS A 84 -8.04 1.76 9.79
CA HIS A 84 -7.97 3.03 9.06
C HIS A 84 -8.55 2.93 7.64
N ILE A 85 -8.37 1.78 6.97
CA ILE A 85 -8.87 1.53 5.61
C ILE A 85 -10.37 1.17 5.62
N ARG A 86 -10.93 0.65 6.73
CA ARG A 86 -12.36 0.25 6.85
C ARG A 86 -13.35 1.33 6.41
N THR A 87 -12.95 2.60 6.48
CA THR A 87 -13.77 3.75 6.07
C THR A 87 -13.90 3.89 4.54
N ASP A 88 -12.97 3.35 3.74
CA ASP A 88 -12.87 3.55 2.28
C ASP A 88 -12.76 2.24 1.46
N PHE A 89 -13.18 1.10 2.04
CA PHE A 89 -12.89 -0.24 1.53
C PHE A 89 -13.54 -0.61 0.19
N LYS A 90 -14.50 0.17 -0.34
CA LYS A 90 -15.37 -0.33 -1.42
C LYS A 90 -14.78 -0.25 -2.83
N SER A 91 -13.66 0.45 -3.06
CA SER A 91 -13.18 0.73 -4.44
C SER A 91 -11.71 0.38 -4.72
N PHE A 92 -10.96 -0.16 -3.74
CA PHE A 92 -9.50 -0.02 -3.78
C PHE A 92 -8.67 -1.30 -3.87
N PHE A 93 -9.20 -2.47 -3.50
CA PHE A 93 -8.41 -3.70 -3.43
C PHE A 93 -9.13 -4.89 -4.07
N MET A 94 -8.59 -5.36 -5.20
CA MET A 94 -9.06 -6.55 -5.90
C MET A 94 -8.74 -7.85 -5.13
N LYS A 95 -7.68 -7.85 -4.29
CA LYS A 95 -7.37 -8.89 -3.29
C LYS A 95 -6.64 -8.28 -2.09
N PRO A 96 -7.27 -8.17 -0.90
CA PRO A 96 -6.63 -7.62 0.29
C PRO A 96 -5.50 -8.51 0.83
N SER A 97 -5.52 -9.81 0.57
CA SER A 97 -4.54 -10.78 1.07
C SER A 97 -3.15 -10.68 0.42
N ASP A 98 -3.06 -10.38 -0.88
CA ASP A 98 -1.79 -10.34 -1.62
C ASP A 98 -0.95 -9.12 -1.20
N VAL A 99 -1.62 -7.98 -1.01
CA VAL A 99 -1.00 -6.73 -0.53
C VAL A 99 -0.54 -6.90 0.91
N LEU A 100 -1.40 -7.44 1.78
CA LEU A 100 -1.04 -7.71 3.17
C LEU A 100 0.18 -8.62 3.29
N CYS A 101 0.22 -9.71 2.52
CA CYS A 101 1.32 -10.68 2.61
C CYS A 101 2.63 -10.09 2.09
N ARG A 102 2.60 -9.38 0.96
CA ARG A 102 3.78 -8.79 0.33
C ARG A 102 4.37 -7.65 1.16
N ASP A 103 3.52 -6.77 1.68
CA ASP A 103 3.92 -5.68 2.55
C ASP A 103 4.40 -6.19 3.92
N PHE A 104 3.78 -7.26 4.43
CA PHE A 104 4.20 -7.90 5.67
C PHE A 104 5.61 -8.50 5.57
N PHE A 105 5.90 -9.25 4.51
CA PHE A 105 7.24 -9.81 4.28
C PHE A 105 8.30 -8.73 4.12
N SER A 106 7.97 -7.65 3.42
CA SER A 106 8.90 -6.52 3.27
C SER A 106 9.19 -5.83 4.61
N GLY A 107 8.19 -5.66 5.47
CA GLY A 107 8.36 -5.11 6.82
C GLY A 107 9.15 -6.04 7.77
N LEU A 108 8.93 -7.35 7.67
CA LEU A 108 9.63 -8.39 8.44
C LEU A 108 11.15 -8.34 8.21
N ILE A 109 11.57 -8.29 6.96
CA ILE A 109 12.99 -8.30 6.60
C ILE A 109 13.69 -7.06 7.17
N SER A 110 13.09 -5.88 7.03
CA SER A 110 13.64 -4.65 7.62
C SER A 110 13.68 -4.71 9.14
N PHE A 111 12.65 -5.24 9.79
CA PHE A 111 12.64 -5.39 11.25
C PHE A 111 13.79 -6.28 11.73
N ILE A 112 13.96 -7.48 11.14
CA ILE A 112 15.01 -8.42 11.55
C ILE A 112 16.39 -7.79 11.36
N LEU A 113 16.61 -7.11 10.22
CA LEU A 113 17.87 -6.44 9.92
C LEU A 113 18.24 -5.43 11.01
N PHE A 114 17.32 -4.54 11.38
CA PHE A 114 17.56 -3.53 12.42
C PHE A 114 17.64 -4.12 13.83
N TRP A 115 16.85 -5.16 14.13
CA TRP A 115 16.92 -5.85 15.42
C TRP A 115 18.31 -6.47 15.65
N THR A 116 18.81 -7.24 14.70
CA THR A 116 20.15 -7.86 14.81
C THR A 116 21.26 -6.82 14.81
N LEU A 117 21.13 -5.77 14.01
CA LEU A 117 22.13 -4.70 13.94
C LEU A 117 22.21 -3.91 15.25
N SER A 118 21.06 -3.50 15.81
CA SER A 118 21.03 -2.81 17.10
C SER A 118 21.53 -3.69 18.25
N TYR A 119 21.21 -4.99 18.24
CA TYR A 119 21.72 -5.92 19.25
C TYR A 119 23.25 -6.04 19.20
N ASP A 120 23.81 -6.22 18.00
CA ASP A 120 25.26 -6.31 17.78
C ASP A 120 25.99 -5.03 18.24
N LEU A 121 25.41 -3.87 17.92
CA LEU A 121 26.00 -2.57 18.26
C LEU A 121 26.04 -2.28 19.76
N ILE A 122 25.10 -2.81 20.54
CA ILE A 122 24.97 -2.50 21.98
C ILE A 122 25.63 -3.56 22.87
N TYR A 123 25.59 -4.82 22.46
CA TYR A 123 26.01 -5.95 23.30
C TYR A 123 27.35 -6.57 22.88
N ILE A 124 27.77 -6.40 21.62
CA ILE A 124 29.03 -6.99 21.11
C ILE A 124 30.16 -5.96 21.04
N PHE A 125 29.87 -4.72 20.63
CA PHE A 125 30.81 -3.60 20.66
C PHE A 125 30.88 -2.93 22.04
#